data_AF-A0A916DFC9-F1
#
_entry.id   AF-A0A916DFC9-F1
#
_cell.length_a   1.000
_cell.length_b   1.000
_cell.length_c   1.000
_cell.angle_alpha   90.00
_cell.angle_beta   90.00
_cell.angle_gamma   90.00
#
_symmetry.space_group_name_H-M   'P 1'
#
loop_
_entity.id
_entity.type
_entity.pdbx_description
1 polymer ?
#
loop_
_entity_poly.entity_id
_entity_poly.type
_entity_poly.pdbx_seq_one_letter_code
_entity_poly.pdbx_strand_id
1 'polypeptide(L)'
;MNIRASVRAAFFAAMIFPLYGLAAEDWLVISKGTIVNAGQELKIDIVKPATATWPDTLKLKLSGAGISEEITLTAGKMVAGSEDGRRTYTATPMRKYAGIVRASLMEVESNQFLLLASTDDDSGPVSIATESGAAPSSRAASSPKVVIAQPGEEPALAAHEPTYFVVGNSSDRGGDARFQLSFKYRLFDPDGPIARFSPLFSNLYFTYTQTSLWDLGEDSSPFRDTSYRPGMMYRWAGSGSYWLPDEWRAGMEHESNGQSGTDTRSINTAYLRPAWHIDMPDGKRLSFMPKVYHYLDKDENRDIQRYRGYVDWMARYGREDGLILNGLYRQGTGGYATGQIDLSYPISEKIFARTGSFVHLQLFSGYGETLLEYDRDRDTQIRLGISIAR
;
A
#
# COMPACT_ATOMS: atom_id res chain seq x y z
N MET A 1 27.38 -14.60 45.04
CA MET A 1 26.05 -15.20 45.21
C MET A 1 25.06 -14.34 44.44
N ASN A 2 24.84 -14.53 43.14
CA ASN A 2 24.09 -15.62 42.49
C ASN A 2 22.73 -15.88 43.13
N ILE A 3 21.66 -15.37 42.51
CA ILE A 3 20.43 -16.13 42.25
C ILE A 3 19.92 -15.75 40.84
N ARG A 4 20.22 -16.63 39.88
CA ARG A 4 19.51 -16.81 38.61
C ARG A 4 18.28 -17.71 38.86
N ALA A 5 17.36 -17.70 37.88
CA ALA A 5 16.18 -18.57 37.70
C ALA A 5 14.96 -18.14 38.51
N SER A 6 13.89 -17.67 37.90
CA SER A 6 12.98 -18.43 37.05
C SER A 6 11.95 -17.42 36.52
N VAL A 7 11.67 -17.33 35.22
CA VAL A 7 10.38 -17.78 34.65
C VAL A 7 10.61 -18.21 33.20
N ARG A 8 10.68 -19.53 32.99
CA ARG A 8 10.32 -20.16 31.71
C ARG A 8 8.92 -20.71 31.90
N ALA A 9 7.98 -20.28 31.09
CA ALA A 9 6.99 -21.12 30.39
C ALA A 9 5.69 -20.34 30.09
N ALA A 10 5.27 -20.49 28.84
CA ALA A 10 3.89 -20.47 28.37
C ALA A 10 3.13 -19.14 28.35
N PHE A 11 3.19 -18.45 27.21
CA PHE A 11 1.98 -17.89 26.58
C PHE A 11 2.08 -18.08 25.06
N PHE A 12 1.96 -19.33 24.63
CA PHE A 12 1.47 -19.66 23.29
C PHE A 12 -0.06 -19.75 23.42
N ALA A 13 -0.74 -18.61 23.31
CA ALA A 13 -2.15 -18.58 22.96
C ALA A 13 -2.21 -18.17 21.49
N ALA A 14 -1.94 -19.13 20.61
CA ALA A 14 -2.49 -19.05 19.28
C ALA A 14 -4.01 -19.03 19.46
N MET A 15 -4.62 -17.85 19.29
CA MET A 15 -6.04 -17.79 18.97
C MET A 15 -6.18 -18.53 17.64
N ILE A 16 -6.45 -19.83 17.74
CA ILE A 16 -7.30 -20.50 16.78
C ILE A 16 -8.62 -19.74 16.92
N PHE A 17 -8.79 -18.69 16.13
CA PHE A 17 -10.12 -18.24 15.80
C PHE A 17 -10.76 -19.44 15.11
N PRO A 18 -11.80 -20.06 15.67
CA PRO A 18 -12.73 -20.75 14.80
C PRO A 18 -13.10 -19.75 13.72
N LEU A 19 -12.84 -20.10 12.46
CA LEU A 19 -13.53 -19.51 11.32
C LEU A 19 -15.02 -19.84 11.52
N TYR A 20 -15.68 -19.13 12.42
CA TYR A 20 -17.10 -18.89 12.30
C TYR A 20 -17.20 -18.12 10.99
N GLY A 21 -17.76 -18.77 9.96
CA GLY A 21 -18.23 -18.03 8.80
C GLY A 21 -19.07 -16.89 9.34
N LEU A 22 -18.58 -15.66 9.19
CA LEU A 22 -19.34 -14.48 9.52
C LEU A 22 -20.57 -14.52 8.62
N ALA A 23 -21.68 -15.01 9.17
CA ALA A 23 -22.98 -14.90 8.53
C ALA A 23 -23.20 -13.41 8.29
N ALA A 24 -23.49 -13.03 7.05
CA ALA A 24 -23.77 -11.64 6.71
C ALA A 24 -24.90 -11.13 7.63
N GLU A 25 -24.66 -10.03 8.35
CA GLU A 25 -25.72 -9.36 9.14
C GLU A 25 -26.75 -8.70 8.20
N ASP A 26 -26.34 -8.38 6.96
CA ASP A 26 -27.14 -7.75 5.91
C ASP A 26 -27.39 -8.68 4.72
N TRP A 27 -28.43 -8.38 3.92
CA TRP A 27 -28.69 -9.11 2.68
C TRP A 27 -27.63 -8.78 1.64
N LEU A 28 -26.99 -9.79 1.03
CA LEU A 28 -26.03 -9.58 -0.05
C LEU A 28 -26.66 -9.86 -1.41
N VAL A 29 -26.44 -8.96 -2.35
CA VAL A 29 -26.97 -9.00 -3.70
C VAL A 29 -25.82 -9.14 -4.70
N ILE A 30 -25.89 -10.19 -5.50
CA ILE A 30 -24.88 -10.54 -6.50
C ILE A 30 -25.59 -10.64 -7.84
N SER A 31 -25.35 -9.68 -8.73
CA SER A 31 -25.80 -9.80 -10.11
C SER A 31 -24.99 -10.87 -10.83
N LYS A 32 -25.65 -11.79 -11.54
CA LYS A 32 -24.98 -12.77 -12.42
C LYS A 32 -24.59 -12.18 -13.78
N GLY A 33 -25.04 -10.97 -14.10
CA GLY A 33 -24.72 -10.25 -15.33
C GLY A 33 -24.27 -8.81 -15.05
N THR A 34 -23.48 -8.25 -15.96
CA THR A 34 -23.01 -6.85 -15.90
C THR A 34 -23.86 -5.91 -16.75
N ILE A 35 -24.81 -6.43 -17.52
CA ILE A 35 -25.62 -5.69 -18.49
C ILE A 35 -27.08 -5.65 -18.04
N VAL A 36 -27.74 -4.50 -18.24
CA VAL A 36 -29.17 -4.32 -18.00
C VAL A 36 -29.82 -3.61 -19.20
N ASN A 37 -30.78 -4.28 -19.84
CA ASN A 37 -31.55 -3.75 -20.96
C ASN A 37 -33.05 -3.96 -20.72
N ALA A 38 -33.88 -3.12 -21.35
CA ALA A 38 -35.33 -3.26 -21.28
C ALA A 38 -35.75 -4.60 -21.94
N GLY A 39 -36.65 -5.34 -21.30
CA GLY A 39 -37.14 -6.63 -21.79
C GLY A 39 -36.19 -7.81 -21.60
N GLN A 40 -34.96 -7.57 -21.12
CA GLN A 40 -33.99 -8.64 -20.86
C GLN A 40 -34.12 -9.19 -19.44
N GLU A 41 -34.15 -10.52 -19.30
CA GLU A 41 -34.20 -11.17 -17.98
C GLU A 41 -32.90 -10.92 -17.20
N LEU A 42 -33.03 -10.30 -16.03
CA LEU A 42 -31.96 -10.08 -15.07
C LEU A 42 -31.98 -11.21 -14.03
N LYS A 43 -30.85 -11.90 -13.85
CA LYS A 43 -30.67 -12.94 -12.83
C LYS A 43 -29.81 -12.42 -11.69
N ILE A 44 -30.36 -12.46 -10.48
CA ILE A 44 -29.71 -11.97 -9.27
C ILE A 44 -29.67 -13.08 -8.25
N ASP A 45 -28.49 -13.32 -7.68
CA ASP A 45 -28.35 -14.18 -6.53
C ASP A 45 -28.35 -13.34 -5.27
N ILE A 46 -29.21 -13.71 -4.34
CA ILE A 46 -29.37 -13.05 -3.06
C ILE A 46 -28.90 -14.02 -1.97
N VAL A 47 -28.12 -13.50 -1.02
CA VAL A 47 -27.72 -14.20 0.19
C VAL A 47 -28.42 -13.56 1.37
N LYS A 48 -29.12 -14.36 2.18
CA LYS A 48 -29.89 -13.88 3.32
C LYS A 48 -29.08 -13.94 4.63
N PRO A 49 -29.37 -13.07 5.60
CA PRO A 49 -28.90 -13.25 6.98
C PRO A 49 -29.40 -14.55 7.60
N ALA A 50 -28.67 -15.09 8.58
CA ALA A 50 -29.01 -16.37 9.22
C ALA A 50 -30.40 -16.35 9.89
N THR A 51 -30.86 -15.18 10.35
CA THR A 51 -32.12 -14.97 11.05
C THR A 51 -33.32 -14.69 10.14
N ALA A 52 -33.11 -14.50 8.84
CA ALA A 52 -34.15 -14.12 7.90
C ALA A 52 -34.84 -15.32 7.24
N THR A 53 -36.11 -15.17 6.86
CA THR A 53 -36.87 -16.11 6.02
C THR A 53 -36.80 -15.69 4.56
N TRP A 54 -36.93 -16.65 3.63
CA TRP A 54 -36.92 -16.35 2.21
C TRP A 54 -38.25 -15.76 1.74
N PRO A 55 -38.30 -14.52 1.23
CA PRO A 55 -39.49 -13.98 0.59
C PRO A 55 -39.66 -14.56 -0.82
N ASP A 56 -40.89 -14.71 -1.29
CA ASP A 56 -41.17 -15.15 -2.67
C ASP A 56 -40.98 -14.05 -3.70
N THR A 57 -41.12 -12.79 -3.27
CA THR A 57 -40.88 -11.59 -4.07
C THR A 57 -40.07 -10.55 -3.31
N LEU A 58 -39.20 -9.82 -4.01
CA LEU A 58 -38.44 -8.68 -3.48
C LEU A 58 -38.54 -7.50 -4.43
N LYS A 59 -38.28 -6.28 -3.95
CA LYS A 59 -38.26 -5.07 -4.80
C LYS A 59 -36.85 -4.57 -5.02
N LEU A 60 -36.49 -4.38 -6.29
CA LEU A 60 -35.23 -3.79 -6.73
C LEU A 60 -35.49 -2.42 -7.34
N LYS A 61 -34.76 -1.41 -6.87
CA LYS A 61 -34.71 -0.10 -7.50
C LYS A 61 -33.56 -0.03 -8.48
N LEU A 62 -33.85 0.30 -9.72
CA LEU A 62 -32.86 0.67 -10.74
C LEU A 62 -32.86 2.19 -10.93
N SER A 63 -31.69 2.80 -11.04
CA SER A 63 -31.54 4.26 -11.21
C SER A 63 -30.35 4.59 -12.11
N GLY A 64 -30.59 5.27 -13.22
CA GLY A 64 -29.55 5.68 -14.18
C GLY A 64 -30.05 6.77 -15.12
N ALA A 65 -29.15 7.69 -15.54
CA ALA A 65 -29.44 8.79 -16.47
C ALA A 65 -30.69 9.64 -16.11
N GLY A 66 -30.93 9.88 -14.81
CA GLY A 66 -32.10 10.65 -14.33
C GLY A 66 -33.43 9.88 -14.31
N ILE A 67 -33.42 8.60 -14.66
CA ILE A 67 -34.58 7.72 -14.69
C ILE A 67 -34.47 6.70 -13.55
N SER A 68 -35.58 6.46 -12.85
CA SER A 68 -35.68 5.40 -11.83
C SER A 68 -36.85 4.47 -12.15
N GLU A 69 -36.66 3.20 -11.84
CA GLU A 69 -37.68 2.16 -11.94
C GLU A 69 -37.63 1.26 -10.71
N GLU A 70 -38.79 0.78 -10.30
CA GLU A 70 -38.96 -0.25 -9.28
C GLU A 70 -39.40 -1.53 -10.00
N ILE A 71 -38.64 -2.61 -9.84
CA ILE A 71 -38.94 -3.90 -10.44
C ILE A 71 -39.10 -4.97 -9.37
N THR A 72 -40.06 -5.86 -9.55
CA THR A 72 -40.31 -6.99 -8.65
C THR A 72 -39.46 -8.19 -9.07
N LEU A 73 -38.56 -8.60 -8.18
CA LEU A 73 -37.79 -9.82 -8.25
C LEU A 73 -38.66 -11.00 -7.82
N THR A 74 -38.79 -11.99 -8.69
CA THR A 74 -39.53 -13.24 -8.41
C THR A 74 -38.55 -14.38 -8.15
N ALA A 75 -38.77 -15.14 -7.08
CA ALA A 75 -37.88 -16.23 -6.74
C ALA A 75 -37.92 -17.37 -7.78
N GLY A 76 -36.75 -17.85 -8.20
CA GLY A 76 -36.61 -19.02 -9.05
C GLY A 76 -36.84 -20.34 -8.29
N LYS A 77 -36.95 -21.45 -9.04
CA LYS A 77 -37.00 -22.80 -8.44
C LYS A 77 -35.69 -23.07 -7.68
N MET A 78 -35.81 -23.54 -6.44
CA MET A 78 -34.66 -23.98 -5.64
C MET A 78 -33.90 -25.08 -6.39
N VAL A 79 -32.60 -24.89 -6.59
CA VAL A 79 -31.71 -25.91 -7.16
C VAL A 79 -31.30 -26.84 -6.02
N ALA A 80 -31.53 -28.15 -6.18
CA ALA A 80 -31.14 -29.16 -5.20
C ALA A 80 -29.62 -29.11 -4.96
N GLY A 81 -29.20 -28.84 -3.72
CA GLY A 81 -27.80 -28.66 -3.33
C GLY A 81 -27.36 -27.20 -3.13
N SER A 82 -28.26 -26.22 -3.25
CA SER A 82 -27.98 -24.84 -2.81
C SER A 82 -27.93 -24.76 -1.28
N GLU A 83 -26.81 -24.26 -0.75
CA GLU A 83 -26.64 -23.94 0.67
C GLU A 83 -27.79 -23.03 1.13
N ASP A 84 -28.30 -23.26 2.34
CA ASP A 84 -29.45 -22.58 2.98
C ASP A 84 -29.34 -21.03 3.04
N GLY A 85 -28.19 -20.49 2.62
CA GLY A 85 -27.89 -19.07 2.56
C GLY A 85 -28.15 -18.36 1.23
N ARG A 86 -28.35 -19.03 0.07
CA ARG A 86 -28.42 -18.34 -1.26
C ARG A 86 -29.63 -18.74 -2.13
N ARG A 87 -30.37 -17.76 -2.66
CA ARG A 87 -31.51 -17.96 -3.60
C ARG A 87 -31.40 -17.05 -4.83
N THR A 88 -31.71 -17.58 -6.01
CA THR A 88 -31.74 -16.81 -7.26
C THR A 88 -33.11 -16.22 -7.50
N TYR A 89 -33.16 -14.93 -7.84
CA TYR A 89 -34.34 -14.20 -8.27
C TYR A 89 -34.19 -13.72 -9.71
N THR A 90 -35.31 -13.58 -10.40
CA THR A 90 -35.37 -13.01 -11.75
C THR A 90 -36.31 -11.82 -11.82
N ALA A 91 -35.97 -10.84 -12.66
CA ALA A 91 -36.85 -9.73 -13.02
C ALA A 91 -36.56 -9.29 -14.44
N THR A 92 -37.52 -8.60 -15.05
CA THR A 92 -37.37 -8.02 -16.39
C THR A 92 -37.56 -6.51 -16.29
N PRO A 93 -36.50 -5.70 -16.46
CA PRO A 93 -36.61 -4.25 -16.51
C PRO A 93 -37.48 -3.83 -17.69
N MET A 94 -38.33 -2.83 -17.51
CA MET A 94 -39.24 -2.32 -18.55
C MET A 94 -38.74 -1.00 -19.14
N ARG A 95 -37.84 -0.29 -18.45
CA ARG A 95 -37.26 0.97 -18.95
C ARG A 95 -35.94 0.76 -19.66
N LYS A 96 -35.72 1.54 -20.72
CA LYS A 96 -34.42 1.65 -21.40
C LYS A 96 -33.52 2.60 -20.60
N TYR A 97 -32.28 2.19 -20.38
CA TYR A 97 -31.25 2.97 -19.70
C TYR A 97 -30.07 3.17 -20.65
N ALA A 98 -29.26 4.20 -20.38
CA ALA A 98 -28.01 4.44 -21.09
C ALA A 98 -26.88 4.66 -20.07
N GLY A 99 -25.76 3.95 -20.24
CA GLY A 99 -24.59 4.07 -19.37
C GLY A 99 -24.74 3.30 -18.06
N ILE A 100 -24.32 3.90 -16.95
CA ILE A 100 -24.25 3.24 -15.64
C ILE A 100 -25.63 3.29 -14.95
N VAL A 101 -26.10 2.13 -14.50
CA VAL A 101 -27.34 1.94 -13.73
C VAL A 101 -27.00 1.44 -12.33
N ARG A 102 -27.42 2.16 -11.30
CA ARG A 102 -27.30 1.75 -9.89
C ARG A 102 -28.51 0.90 -9.51
N ALA A 103 -28.25 -0.21 -8.82
CA ALA A 103 -29.25 -1.13 -8.33
C ALA A 103 -29.17 -1.32 -6.81
N SER A 104 -30.32 -1.36 -6.13
CA SER A 104 -30.43 -1.58 -4.68
C SER A 104 -31.76 -2.23 -4.30
N LEU A 105 -31.78 -3.11 -3.30
CA LEU A 105 -33.04 -3.58 -2.72
C LEU A 105 -33.73 -2.45 -1.95
N MET A 106 -35.06 -2.45 -1.93
CA MET A 106 -35.85 -1.36 -1.32
C MET A 106 -36.39 -1.71 0.07
N GLU A 107 -36.68 -2.97 0.34
CA GLU A 107 -37.42 -3.42 1.53
C GLU A 107 -36.50 -4.00 2.61
N VAL A 108 -35.23 -4.24 2.28
CA VAL A 108 -34.21 -4.80 3.17
C VAL A 108 -32.91 -4.03 2.97
N GLU A 109 -32.12 -3.87 4.04
CA GLU A 109 -30.78 -3.32 3.92
C GLU A 109 -29.88 -4.30 3.16
N SER A 110 -29.22 -3.78 2.12
CA SER A 110 -28.35 -4.56 1.24
C SER A 110 -27.22 -3.72 0.66
N ASN A 111 -26.19 -4.40 0.15
CA ASN A 111 -25.20 -3.73 -0.70
C ASN A 111 -25.85 -3.21 -1.99
N GLN A 112 -25.19 -2.23 -2.60
CA GLN A 112 -25.57 -1.67 -3.90
C GLN A 112 -24.59 -2.14 -4.96
N PHE A 113 -25.05 -2.23 -6.21
CA PHE A 113 -24.23 -2.66 -7.33
C PHE A 113 -24.53 -1.87 -8.60
N LEU A 114 -23.60 -1.91 -9.55
CA LEU A 114 -23.67 -1.19 -10.81
C LEU A 114 -23.85 -2.16 -11.98
N LEU A 115 -24.69 -1.75 -12.93
CA LEU A 115 -24.96 -2.42 -14.19
C LEU A 115 -24.68 -1.46 -15.34
N LEU A 116 -24.34 -1.98 -16.51
CA LEU A 116 -24.13 -1.23 -17.74
C LEU A 116 -25.34 -1.40 -18.67
N ALA A 117 -25.85 -0.32 -19.23
CA ALA A 117 -26.96 -0.33 -20.18
C ALA A 117 -26.54 0.30 -21.51
N SER A 118 -26.93 -0.34 -22.61
CA SER A 118 -26.78 0.19 -23.97
C SER A 118 -28.15 0.60 -24.51
N THR A 119 -28.18 1.60 -25.38
CA THR A 119 -29.41 2.02 -26.07
C THR A 119 -29.77 1.09 -27.23
N ASP A 120 -28.83 0.24 -27.67
CA ASP A 120 -29.00 -0.67 -28.79
C ASP A 120 -29.30 -2.09 -28.26
N ASP A 121 -30.41 -2.67 -28.72
CA ASP A 121 -30.97 -3.97 -28.26
C ASP A 121 -30.09 -5.19 -28.64
N ASP A 122 -28.88 -4.99 -29.13
CA ASP A 122 -28.01 -6.07 -29.65
C ASP A 122 -26.52 -5.78 -29.35
N SER A 123 -26.01 -6.25 -28.21
CA SER A 123 -24.57 -6.50 -28.04
C SER A 123 -24.24 -7.39 -26.85
N GLY A 124 -23.65 -8.55 -27.16
CA GLY A 124 -22.72 -9.26 -26.29
C GLY A 124 -21.43 -8.46 -26.06
N PRO A 125 -20.33 -9.09 -25.57
CA PRO A 125 -19.23 -8.37 -24.93
C PRO A 125 -18.67 -7.26 -25.80
N VAL A 126 -18.50 -6.09 -25.16
CA VAL A 126 -18.02 -4.85 -25.75
C VAL A 126 -16.79 -5.10 -26.64
N SER A 127 -16.98 -4.97 -27.94
CA SER A 127 -15.88 -4.71 -28.87
C SER A 127 -15.42 -3.28 -28.65
N ILE A 128 -14.19 -3.10 -28.18
CA ILE A 128 -13.50 -1.81 -28.22
C ILE A 128 -13.36 -1.46 -29.71
N ALA A 129 -14.18 -0.55 -30.19
CA ALA A 129 -14.06 -0.04 -31.55
C ALA A 129 -12.71 0.67 -31.69
N THR A 130 -11.87 0.12 -32.55
CA THR A 130 -10.71 0.77 -33.15
C THR A 130 -11.17 2.05 -33.86
N GLU A 131 -10.75 3.20 -33.35
CA GLU A 131 -10.87 4.47 -34.08
C GLU A 131 -10.09 4.37 -35.39
N SER A 132 -10.80 4.48 -36.51
CA SER A 132 -10.21 4.83 -37.81
C SER A 132 -10.82 6.14 -38.27
N GLY A 133 -9.97 7.17 -38.33
CA GLY A 133 -10.10 8.23 -39.33
C GLY A 133 -10.99 9.42 -38.99
N ALA A 134 -10.66 10.17 -37.94
CA ALA A 134 -10.83 11.63 -37.97
C ALA A 134 -9.61 12.27 -37.33
N ALA A 135 -8.94 13.15 -38.07
CA ALA A 135 -7.69 13.79 -37.66
C ALA A 135 -7.84 14.45 -36.27
N PRO A 136 -6.94 14.19 -35.31
CA PRO A 136 -7.06 14.77 -33.99
C PRO A 136 -6.72 16.26 -34.10
N SER A 137 -7.72 17.10 -33.81
CA SER A 137 -7.39 18.39 -33.21
C SER A 137 -6.68 18.09 -31.89
N SER A 138 -5.52 18.70 -31.71
CA SER A 138 -4.58 18.45 -30.62
C SER A 138 -5.22 18.65 -29.25
N ARG A 139 -5.84 17.59 -28.70
CA ARG A 139 -6.08 17.47 -27.27
C ARG A 139 -4.92 16.66 -26.76
N ALA A 140 -3.91 17.38 -26.24
CA ALA A 140 -2.78 16.78 -25.54
C ALA A 140 -3.32 15.68 -24.62
N ALA A 141 -2.85 14.45 -24.81
CA ALA A 141 -2.98 13.43 -23.79
C ALA A 141 -2.42 14.06 -22.52
N SER A 142 -3.29 14.42 -21.58
CA SER A 142 -2.82 14.89 -20.29
C SER A 142 -2.02 13.74 -19.73
N SER A 143 -0.72 13.97 -19.58
CA SER A 143 0.20 13.10 -18.86
C SER A 143 -0.51 12.60 -17.60
N PRO A 144 -0.31 11.33 -17.18
CA PRO A 144 -0.88 10.87 -15.91
C PRO A 144 -0.51 11.87 -14.83
N LYS A 145 -1.51 12.56 -14.27
CA LYS A 145 -1.29 13.48 -13.15
C LYS A 145 -0.99 12.61 -11.94
N VAL A 146 0.28 12.57 -11.54
CA VAL A 146 0.69 11.92 -10.29
C VAL A 146 0.27 12.86 -9.15
N VAL A 147 -0.89 12.56 -8.55
CA VAL A 147 -1.44 13.32 -7.42
C VAL A 147 -0.72 12.88 -6.15
N ILE A 148 -0.14 13.83 -5.43
CA ILE A 148 0.32 13.59 -4.05
C ILE A 148 -0.94 13.38 -3.22
N ALA A 149 -1.15 12.16 -2.72
CA ALA A 149 -2.32 11.85 -1.91
C ALA A 149 -2.36 12.73 -0.66
N GLN A 150 -3.48 13.42 -0.45
CA GLN A 150 -3.74 14.18 0.76
C GLN A 150 -3.97 13.24 1.95
N PRO A 151 -3.77 13.68 3.21
CA PRO A 151 -3.93 12.82 4.38
C PRO A 151 -5.26 12.06 4.46
N GLY A 152 -6.35 12.58 3.88
CA GLY A 152 -7.67 11.95 3.81
C GLY A 152 -7.86 10.91 2.70
N GLU A 153 -7.00 10.90 1.68
CA GLU A 153 -7.10 10.05 0.49
C GLU A 153 -6.37 8.71 0.67
N GLU A 154 -5.40 8.65 1.58
CA GLU A 154 -4.68 7.42 1.92
C GLU A 154 -5.43 6.61 2.99
N PRO A 155 -5.41 5.26 2.91
CA PRO A 155 -5.87 4.42 4.01
C PRO A 155 -5.07 4.70 5.29
N ALA A 156 -5.69 4.47 6.46
CA ALA A 156 -5.07 4.77 7.74
C ALA A 156 -3.73 4.04 7.94
N LEU A 157 -3.59 2.81 7.43
CA LEU A 157 -2.34 2.08 7.33
C LEU A 157 -1.86 2.09 5.88
N ALA A 158 -0.66 2.62 5.64
CA ALA A 158 -0.08 2.72 4.31
C ALA A 158 1.44 2.47 4.34
N ALA A 159 2.05 2.23 3.18
CA ALA A 159 3.51 2.10 3.08
C ALA A 159 4.22 3.43 3.44
N HIS A 160 5.36 3.34 4.12
CA HIS A 160 6.16 4.53 4.51
C HIS A 160 7.45 4.64 3.71
N GLU A 161 8.24 3.57 3.70
CA GLU A 161 9.39 3.33 2.81
C GLU A 161 9.17 2.04 2.00
N PRO A 162 10.02 1.72 1.01
CA PRO A 162 9.89 0.47 0.26
C PRO A 162 9.87 -0.75 1.18
N THR A 163 9.02 -1.72 0.82
CA THR A 163 8.94 -3.03 1.49
C THR A 163 9.36 -4.09 0.48
N TYR A 164 10.47 -4.77 0.76
CA TYR A 164 11.16 -5.64 -0.18
C TYR A 164 11.82 -6.83 0.51
N PHE A 165 12.11 -7.85 -0.28
CA PHE A 165 12.98 -8.97 0.06
C PHE A 165 13.91 -9.20 -1.14
N VAL A 166 15.22 -9.06 -0.93
CA VAL A 166 16.24 -9.22 -1.96
C VAL A 166 17.33 -10.17 -1.48
N VAL A 167 17.88 -10.96 -2.40
CA VAL A 167 18.94 -11.94 -2.17
C VAL A 167 20.12 -11.63 -3.08
N GLY A 168 21.33 -11.80 -2.57
CA GLY A 168 22.54 -11.58 -3.33
C GLY A 168 23.67 -12.47 -2.89
N ASN A 169 24.83 -12.21 -3.46
CA ASN A 169 26.08 -12.85 -3.09
C ASN A 169 27.18 -11.80 -3.17
N SER A 170 28.05 -11.76 -2.17
CA SER A 170 29.23 -10.90 -2.16
C SER A 170 30.49 -11.66 -1.79
N SER A 171 31.63 -11.13 -2.21
CA SER A 171 32.96 -11.65 -1.84
C SER A 171 33.17 -11.73 -0.33
N ASP A 172 32.55 -10.82 0.42
CA ASP A 172 32.84 -10.61 1.84
C ASP A 172 31.94 -11.43 2.77
N ARG A 173 30.71 -11.74 2.35
CA ARG A 173 29.71 -12.45 3.17
C ARG A 173 29.16 -13.72 2.51
N GLY A 174 29.57 -14.04 1.28
CA GLY A 174 28.93 -15.10 0.51
C GLY A 174 27.47 -14.77 0.21
N GLY A 175 26.59 -15.77 0.29
CA GLY A 175 25.16 -15.57 0.06
C GLY A 175 24.50 -14.80 1.21
N ASP A 176 23.77 -13.74 0.89
CA ASP A 176 22.99 -12.98 1.87
C ASP A 176 21.60 -12.62 1.37
N ALA A 177 20.71 -12.29 2.31
CA ALA A 177 19.43 -11.67 2.02
C ALA A 177 19.26 -10.39 2.82
N ARG A 178 18.58 -9.41 2.23
CA ARG A 178 18.16 -8.20 2.91
C ARG A 178 16.67 -8.01 2.68
N PHE A 179 15.94 -7.70 3.75
CA PHE A 179 14.55 -7.32 3.62
C PHE A 179 14.20 -6.14 4.50
N GLN A 180 13.17 -5.43 4.08
CA GLN A 180 12.64 -4.28 4.79
C GLN A 180 11.12 -4.37 4.85
N LEU A 181 10.57 -4.11 6.02
CA LEU A 181 9.15 -3.87 6.25
C LEU A 181 8.98 -2.41 6.68
N SER A 182 8.10 -1.65 6.02
CA SER A 182 7.88 -0.27 6.41
C SER A 182 6.45 0.20 6.21
N PHE A 183 5.87 0.78 7.27
CA PHE A 183 4.52 1.32 7.24
C PHE A 183 4.40 2.62 8.03
N LYS A 184 3.39 3.40 7.69
CA LYS A 184 2.91 4.56 8.43
C LYS A 184 1.45 4.31 8.82
N TYR A 185 1.10 4.71 10.02
CA TYR A 185 -0.27 4.70 10.53
C TYR A 185 -0.70 6.11 10.91
N ARG A 186 -1.79 6.58 10.31
CA ARG A 186 -2.39 7.89 10.62
C ARG A 186 -3.10 7.80 11.96
N LEU A 187 -2.62 8.52 12.96
CA LEU A 187 -3.07 8.37 14.35
C LEU A 187 -4.48 8.92 14.59
N PHE A 188 -4.87 9.93 13.83
CA PHE A 188 -6.15 10.61 13.98
C PHE A 188 -6.88 10.70 12.65
N ASP A 189 -8.18 10.42 12.68
CA ASP A 189 -9.05 10.67 11.54
C ASP A 189 -9.16 12.18 11.28
N PRO A 190 -8.83 12.69 10.07
CA PRO A 190 -8.98 14.08 9.70
C PRO A 190 -10.40 14.62 9.90
N ASP A 191 -11.42 13.77 9.78
CA ASP A 191 -12.81 14.16 9.99
C ASP A 191 -13.30 13.94 11.42
N GLY A 192 -12.45 13.38 12.29
CA GLY A 192 -12.75 13.05 13.68
C GLY A 192 -12.77 14.27 14.62
N PRO A 193 -13.35 14.13 15.82
CA PRO A 193 -13.51 15.24 16.77
C PRO A 193 -12.16 15.85 17.22
N ILE A 194 -11.11 15.03 17.32
CA ILE A 194 -9.76 15.48 17.71
C ILE A 194 -9.14 16.38 16.62
N ALA A 195 -9.26 15.98 15.34
CA ALA A 195 -8.76 16.77 14.22
C ALA A 195 -9.58 18.05 13.99
N ARG A 196 -10.89 18.03 14.26
CA ARG A 196 -11.72 19.25 14.22
C ARG A 196 -11.35 20.25 15.32
N PHE A 197 -11.00 19.76 16.51
CA PHE A 197 -10.55 20.60 17.61
C PHE A 197 -9.17 21.23 17.34
N SER A 198 -8.25 20.43 16.78
CA SER A 198 -6.95 20.92 16.34
C SER A 198 -6.55 20.23 15.03
N PRO A 199 -6.68 20.94 13.89
CA PRO A 199 -6.34 20.40 12.57
C PRO A 199 -4.88 19.97 12.40
N LEU A 200 -4.00 20.31 13.35
CA LEU A 200 -2.63 19.81 13.34
C LEU A 200 -2.61 18.28 13.53
N PHE A 201 -3.50 17.70 14.34
CA PHE A 201 -3.43 16.26 14.63
C PHE A 201 -3.74 15.35 13.43
N SER A 202 -4.45 15.83 12.41
CA SER A 202 -4.77 15.04 11.20
C SER A 202 -3.53 14.65 10.38
N ASN A 203 -2.41 15.32 10.63
CA ASN A 203 -1.16 15.20 9.89
C ASN A 203 -0.09 14.40 10.64
N LEU A 204 -0.44 13.80 11.78
CA LEU A 204 0.46 13.03 12.61
C LEU A 204 0.36 11.53 12.30
N TYR A 205 1.51 10.93 12.07
CA TYR A 205 1.67 9.53 11.74
C TYR A 205 2.62 8.85 12.71
N PHE A 206 2.26 7.65 13.15
CA PHE A 206 3.24 6.70 13.63
C PHE A 206 3.92 6.06 12.42
N THR A 207 5.23 5.91 12.47
CA THR A 207 6.03 5.29 11.41
C THR A 207 6.81 4.12 11.99
N TYR A 208 6.95 3.05 11.22
CA TYR A 208 7.78 1.92 11.60
C TYR A 208 8.49 1.39 10.37
N THR A 209 9.82 1.32 10.46
CA THR A 209 10.64 0.62 9.48
C THR A 209 11.50 -0.41 10.19
N GLN A 210 11.52 -1.64 9.70
CA GLN A 210 12.42 -2.69 10.15
C GLN A 210 13.25 -3.18 8.97
N THR A 211 14.56 -3.23 9.14
CA THR A 211 15.49 -3.72 8.11
C THR A 211 16.33 -4.84 8.69
N SER A 212 16.35 -6.00 8.02
CA SER A 212 17.12 -7.16 8.46
C SER A 212 18.09 -7.58 7.38
N LEU A 213 19.33 -7.87 7.79
CA LEU A 213 20.35 -8.52 6.98
C LEU A 213 20.50 -9.95 7.48
N TRP A 214 20.31 -10.91 6.59
CA TRP A 214 20.33 -12.34 6.84
C TRP A 214 21.53 -12.96 6.15
N ASP A 215 22.42 -13.56 6.94
CA ASP A 215 23.58 -14.27 6.44
C ASP A 215 23.16 -15.67 6.01
N LEU A 216 23.00 -15.91 4.71
CA LEU A 216 22.55 -17.21 4.19
C LEU A 216 23.71 -18.19 4.02
N GLY A 217 24.94 -17.67 3.86
CA GLY A 217 26.15 -18.45 3.66
C GLY A 217 26.75 -19.03 4.94
N GLU A 218 26.44 -18.43 6.10
CA GLU A 218 26.93 -18.88 7.40
C GLU A 218 26.20 -20.10 7.97
N ASP A 219 26.86 -20.77 8.92
CA ASP A 219 26.33 -21.97 9.57
C ASP A 219 25.00 -21.69 10.29
N SER A 220 23.97 -22.47 9.96
CA SER A 220 22.58 -22.28 10.42
C SER A 220 21.89 -21.01 9.92
N SER A 221 22.50 -20.29 8.97
CA SER A 221 22.00 -19.07 8.34
C SER A 221 21.42 -18.07 9.36
N PRO A 222 22.23 -17.46 10.24
CA PRO A 222 21.74 -16.54 11.25
C PRO A 222 21.40 -15.16 10.68
N PHE A 223 20.49 -14.44 11.34
CA PHE A 223 20.37 -13.00 11.10
C PHE A 223 21.65 -12.30 11.55
N ARG A 224 22.27 -11.54 10.64
CA ARG A 224 23.48 -10.78 10.91
C ARG A 224 23.17 -9.54 11.73
N ASP A 225 22.13 -8.83 11.34
CA ASP A 225 21.62 -7.67 12.09
C ASP A 225 20.16 -7.43 11.76
N THR A 226 19.41 -6.85 12.70
CA THR A 226 18.06 -6.35 12.46
C THR A 226 17.92 -5.01 13.15
N SER A 227 17.62 -3.98 12.37
CA SER A 227 17.38 -2.62 12.86
C SER A 227 15.87 -2.35 12.94
N TYR A 228 15.41 -1.87 14.09
CA TYR A 228 14.05 -1.47 14.39
C TYR A 228 14.00 0.05 14.45
N ARG A 229 13.19 0.68 13.59
CA ARG A 229 13.08 2.14 13.47
C ARG A 229 11.64 2.64 13.63
N PRO A 230 11.06 2.61 14.84
CA PRO A 230 9.83 3.32 15.13
C PRO A 230 10.03 4.84 15.15
N GLY A 231 8.98 5.58 14.84
CA GLY A 231 9.02 7.04 14.86
C GLY A 231 7.64 7.69 14.86
N MET A 232 7.68 9.01 15.03
CA MET A 232 6.53 9.89 14.86
C MET A 232 6.86 10.91 13.78
N MET A 233 5.95 11.10 12.85
CA MET A 233 6.13 11.98 11.71
C MET A 233 4.92 12.91 11.56
N TYR A 234 5.20 14.19 11.40
CA TYR A 234 4.25 15.21 11.01
C TYR A 234 4.47 15.57 9.54
N ARG A 235 3.42 15.56 8.72
CA ARG A 235 3.47 15.84 7.28
C ARG A 235 2.59 17.02 6.90
N TRP A 236 3.11 17.97 6.14
CA TRP A 236 2.30 19.10 5.65
C TRP A 236 2.70 19.52 4.25
N ALA A 237 1.77 20.17 3.55
CA ALA A 237 2.01 20.70 2.22
C ALA A 237 2.95 21.92 2.29
N GLY A 238 3.90 21.97 1.37
CA GLY A 238 4.67 23.15 1.06
C GLY A 238 4.01 23.98 -0.04
N SER A 239 4.55 25.17 -0.31
CA SER A 239 4.01 26.05 -1.36
C SER A 239 4.27 25.54 -2.78
N GLY A 240 5.29 24.70 -2.97
CA GLY A 240 5.76 24.24 -4.28
C GLY A 240 6.12 25.36 -5.27
N SER A 241 6.23 26.60 -4.78
CA SER A 241 6.40 27.79 -5.60
C SER A 241 7.89 28.14 -5.72
N TYR A 242 8.32 28.46 -6.95
CA TYR A 242 9.71 28.74 -7.27
C TYR A 242 10.65 27.57 -6.88
N TRP A 243 11.55 27.79 -5.92
CA TRP A 243 12.51 26.81 -5.43
C TRP A 243 12.09 26.20 -4.08
N LEU A 244 10.91 26.54 -3.55
CA LEU A 244 10.44 26.03 -2.27
C LEU A 244 9.87 24.60 -2.41
N PRO A 245 10.03 23.75 -1.38
CA PRO A 245 9.42 22.41 -1.34
C PRO A 245 7.90 22.45 -1.49
N ASP A 246 7.33 21.40 -2.09
CA ASP A 246 5.88 21.16 -2.20
C ASP A 246 5.35 20.24 -1.08
N GLU A 247 6.24 19.54 -0.39
CA GLU A 247 5.91 18.73 0.78
C GLU A 247 7.00 18.87 1.85
N TRP A 248 6.57 18.82 3.10
CA TRP A 248 7.45 18.78 4.25
C TRP A 248 7.08 17.62 5.17
N ARG A 249 8.09 16.98 5.73
CA ARG A 249 7.95 16.04 6.83
C ARG A 249 8.92 16.42 7.94
N ALA A 250 8.47 16.37 9.18
CA ALA A 250 9.33 16.49 10.35
C ALA A 250 9.00 15.36 11.31
N GLY A 251 9.98 14.86 12.04
CA GLY A 251 9.73 13.74 12.92
C GLY A 251 10.85 13.42 13.87
N MET A 252 10.57 12.44 14.72
CA MET A 252 11.55 11.83 15.61
C MET A 252 11.53 10.33 15.38
N GLU A 253 12.71 9.73 15.35
CA GLU A 253 12.91 8.30 15.14
C GLU A 253 13.86 7.76 16.18
N HIS A 254 13.52 6.60 16.72
CA HIS A 254 14.43 5.75 17.45
C HIS A 254 14.88 4.65 16.48
N GLU A 255 16.16 4.39 16.34
CA GLU A 255 16.71 3.25 15.59
C GLU A 255 17.59 2.42 16.54
N SER A 256 17.31 1.13 16.68
CA SER A 256 18.15 0.21 17.47
C SER A 256 18.19 -1.18 16.86
N ASN A 257 19.26 -1.93 17.14
CA ASN A 257 19.39 -3.28 16.61
C ASN A 257 18.82 -4.39 17.53
N GLY A 258 18.25 -4.01 18.69
CA GLY A 258 17.70 -4.95 19.66
C GLY A 258 18.72 -5.90 20.31
N GLN A 259 20.02 -5.66 20.12
CA GLN A 259 21.09 -6.46 20.70
C GLN A 259 21.50 -5.97 22.10
N SER A 260 22.33 -6.75 22.78
CA SER A 260 22.81 -6.45 24.15
C SER A 260 24.34 -6.49 24.23
N GLY A 261 24.90 -5.95 25.30
CA GLY A 261 26.35 -5.97 25.52
C GLY A 261 27.09 -5.11 24.51
N THR A 262 28.22 -5.61 23.99
CA THR A 262 29.09 -4.87 23.06
C THR A 262 28.49 -4.69 21.66
N ASP A 263 27.50 -5.49 21.32
CA ASP A 263 26.87 -5.48 19.99
C ASP A 263 25.63 -4.59 19.95
N THR A 264 25.26 -3.98 21.09
CA THR A 264 24.16 -3.03 21.15
C THR A 264 24.48 -1.78 20.34
N ARG A 265 23.52 -1.34 19.53
CA ARG A 265 23.60 -0.08 18.81
C ARG A 265 22.25 0.61 18.87
N SER A 266 22.29 1.92 19.07
CA SER A 266 21.09 2.74 19.11
C SER A 266 21.38 4.21 18.76
N ILE A 267 20.40 4.84 18.14
CA ILE A 267 20.35 6.28 17.95
C ILE A 267 18.91 6.78 18.12
N ASN A 268 18.79 8.01 18.62
CA ASN A 268 17.57 8.79 18.51
C ASN A 268 17.84 10.00 17.61
N THR A 269 16.97 10.26 16.64
CA THR A 269 17.12 11.38 15.72
C THR A 269 15.86 12.23 15.67
N ALA A 270 16.03 13.55 15.56
CA ALA A 270 15.00 14.46 15.09
C ALA A 270 15.34 14.90 13.68
N TYR A 271 14.37 14.99 12.78
CA TYR A 271 14.63 15.29 11.38
C TYR A 271 13.62 16.25 10.77
N LEU A 272 14.08 16.90 9.69
CA LEU A 272 13.27 17.66 8.74
C LEU A 272 13.59 17.15 7.33
N ARG A 273 12.55 16.90 6.55
CA ARG A 273 12.63 16.35 5.20
C ARG A 273 11.71 17.14 4.25
N PRO A 274 12.23 18.20 3.63
CA PRO A 274 11.56 18.79 2.48
C PRO A 274 11.54 17.82 1.29
N ALA A 275 10.56 17.98 0.42
CA ALA A 275 10.45 17.25 -0.83
C ALA A 275 10.09 18.21 -1.98
N TRP A 276 10.76 18.00 -3.10
CA TRP A 276 10.45 18.62 -4.39
C TRP A 276 10.07 17.54 -5.37
N HIS A 277 8.97 17.74 -6.07
CA HIS A 277 8.45 16.85 -7.06
C HIS A 277 8.28 17.55 -8.40
N ILE A 278 8.97 17.04 -9.41
CA ILE A 278 8.96 17.56 -10.78
C ILE A 278 8.34 16.48 -11.66
N ASP A 279 7.09 16.73 -12.08
CA ASP A 279 6.40 15.88 -13.04
C ASP A 279 6.80 16.24 -14.47
N MET A 280 7.12 15.23 -15.28
CA MET A 280 7.53 15.36 -16.67
C MET A 280 6.38 15.03 -17.63
N PRO A 281 6.39 15.55 -18.89
CA PRO A 281 5.32 15.31 -19.86
C PRO A 281 5.08 13.84 -20.21
N ASP A 282 6.08 12.98 -20.06
CA ASP A 282 5.98 11.54 -20.33
C ASP A 282 5.45 10.71 -19.13
N GLY A 283 4.96 11.41 -18.10
CA GLY A 283 4.39 10.82 -16.88
C GLY A 283 5.44 10.44 -15.84
N LYS A 284 6.74 10.59 -16.13
CA LYS A 284 7.78 10.36 -15.14
C LYS A 284 7.78 11.47 -14.09
N ARG A 285 8.21 11.14 -12.89
CA ARG A 285 8.38 12.08 -11.79
C ARG A 285 9.77 11.98 -11.23
N LEU A 286 10.44 13.12 -11.10
CA LEU A 286 11.66 13.26 -10.30
C LEU A 286 11.26 13.81 -8.93
N SER A 287 11.70 13.14 -7.87
CA SER A 287 11.51 13.56 -6.49
C SER A 287 12.86 13.72 -5.83
N PHE A 288 13.12 14.87 -5.23
CA PHE A 288 14.32 15.11 -4.42
C PHE A 288 13.88 15.38 -2.98
N MET A 289 14.41 14.61 -2.03
CA MET A 289 13.85 14.53 -0.67
C MET A 289 14.95 14.43 0.39
N PRO A 290 15.86 15.40 0.51
CA PRO A 290 16.92 15.33 1.52
C PRO A 290 16.32 15.28 2.92
N LYS A 291 16.75 14.31 3.73
CA LYS A 291 16.37 14.22 5.14
C LYS A 291 17.54 14.71 5.98
N VAL A 292 17.38 15.91 6.54
CA VAL A 292 18.36 16.52 7.45
C VAL A 292 17.98 16.14 8.87
N TYR A 293 18.93 15.64 9.65
CA TYR A 293 18.65 15.17 11.01
C TYR A 293 19.72 15.57 12.00
N HIS A 294 19.33 15.58 13.27
CA HIS A 294 20.19 15.76 14.42
C HIS A 294 20.09 14.54 15.33
N TYR A 295 21.22 14.08 15.85
CA TYR A 295 21.26 13.00 16.83
C TYR A 295 20.90 13.54 18.22
N LEU A 296 19.73 13.15 18.73
CA LEU A 296 19.31 13.43 20.09
C LEU A 296 20.04 12.51 21.08
N ASP A 297 20.32 11.29 20.66
CA ASP A 297 21.05 10.28 21.42
C ASP A 297 21.82 9.36 20.46
N LYS A 298 22.99 8.92 20.88
CA LYS A 298 23.90 8.03 20.13
C LYS A 298 24.97 7.42 21.04
N ASP A 299 24.69 7.20 22.31
CA ASP A 299 25.70 6.81 23.30
C ASP A 299 26.35 5.46 23.01
N GLU A 300 25.61 4.52 22.41
CA GLU A 300 26.08 3.18 22.03
C GLU A 300 27.02 3.20 20.81
N ASN A 301 27.03 4.29 20.04
CA ASN A 301 27.79 4.47 18.81
C ASN A 301 28.09 5.97 18.61
N ARG A 302 28.92 6.50 19.51
CA ARG A 302 29.17 7.94 19.66
C ARG A 302 29.77 8.64 18.45
N ASP A 303 30.38 7.89 17.54
CA ASP A 303 31.02 8.41 16.36
C ASP A 303 30.26 8.11 15.06
N ILE A 304 29.02 7.62 15.14
CA ILE A 304 28.17 7.29 13.98
C ILE A 304 28.03 8.42 12.96
N GLN A 305 28.06 9.69 13.38
CA GLN A 305 28.04 10.86 12.50
C GLN A 305 29.25 10.93 11.56
N ARG A 306 30.40 10.33 11.95
CA ARG A 306 31.58 10.24 11.08
C ARG A 306 31.28 9.42 9.82
N TYR A 307 30.34 8.48 9.90
CA TYR A 307 29.98 7.54 8.85
C TYR A 307 28.68 7.91 8.14
N ARG A 308 27.60 8.20 8.89
CA ARG A 308 26.28 8.53 8.33
C ARG A 308 26.07 10.02 8.03
N GLY A 309 26.81 10.89 8.70
CA GLY A 309 26.65 12.34 8.53
C GLY A 309 25.40 12.87 9.22
N TYR A 310 24.82 13.93 8.65
CA TYR A 310 23.60 14.59 9.17
C TYR A 310 22.52 14.77 8.10
N VAL A 311 22.76 14.23 6.90
CA VAL A 311 21.87 14.37 5.76
C VAL A 311 21.84 13.06 4.98
N ASP A 312 20.64 12.53 4.80
CA ASP A 312 20.36 11.49 3.81
C ASP A 312 19.89 12.17 2.53
N TRP A 313 20.73 12.15 1.50
CA TRP A 313 20.38 12.68 0.18
C TRP A 313 19.59 11.63 -0.57
N MET A 314 18.29 11.89 -0.79
CA MET A 314 17.40 10.93 -1.42
C MET A 314 16.82 11.49 -2.71
N ALA A 315 16.83 10.66 -3.75
CA ALA A 315 16.20 10.97 -5.03
C ALA A 315 15.38 9.77 -5.51
N ARG A 316 14.23 10.03 -6.11
CA ARG A 316 13.37 9.02 -6.75
C ARG A 316 13.03 9.48 -8.15
N TYR A 317 13.20 8.62 -9.14
CA TYR A 317 12.90 8.94 -10.53
C TYR A 317 12.23 7.77 -11.23
N GLY A 318 11.12 8.02 -11.91
CA GLY A 318 10.46 6.99 -12.68
C GLY A 318 8.96 7.19 -12.83
N ARG A 319 8.25 6.11 -13.17
CA ARG A 319 6.81 6.12 -13.42
C ARG A 319 6.11 5.05 -12.58
N GLU A 320 4.96 5.37 -11.98
CA GLU A 320 4.24 4.47 -11.06
C GLU A 320 3.71 3.19 -11.70
N ASP A 321 3.56 3.14 -13.03
CA ASP A 321 3.21 1.96 -13.83
C ASP A 321 4.44 1.35 -14.54
N GLY A 322 5.65 1.85 -14.28
CA GLY A 322 6.88 1.47 -14.98
C GLY A 322 8.09 1.36 -14.06
N LEU A 323 9.27 1.57 -14.62
CA LEU A 323 10.53 1.56 -13.86
C LEU A 323 10.58 2.72 -12.87
N ILE A 324 10.96 2.44 -11.63
CA ILE A 324 11.29 3.43 -10.59
C ILE A 324 12.70 3.16 -10.08
N LEU A 325 13.51 4.21 -10.04
CA LEU A 325 14.81 4.26 -9.41
C LEU A 325 14.69 5.06 -8.11
N ASN A 326 15.16 4.49 -7.01
CA ASN A 326 15.38 5.17 -5.74
C ASN A 326 16.89 5.24 -5.48
N GLY A 327 17.39 6.39 -5.07
CA GLY A 327 18.80 6.61 -4.72
C GLY A 327 18.91 7.20 -3.33
N LEU A 328 19.86 6.69 -2.56
CA LEU A 328 20.26 7.20 -1.25
C LEU A 328 21.77 7.43 -1.26
N TYR A 329 22.19 8.60 -0.81
CA TYR A 329 23.59 8.92 -0.56
C TYR A 329 23.76 9.55 0.82
N ARG A 330 24.80 9.12 1.54
CA ARG A 330 25.21 9.68 2.83
C ARG A 330 26.67 10.08 2.78
N GLN A 331 26.98 11.26 3.31
CA GLN A 331 28.34 11.73 3.50
C GLN A 331 28.60 11.96 4.98
N GLY A 332 29.43 11.11 5.56
CA GLY A 332 29.86 11.18 6.94
C GLY A 332 30.86 12.30 7.19
N THR A 333 30.86 12.86 8.41
CA THR A 333 31.79 13.94 8.79
C THR A 333 33.24 13.48 8.88
N GLY A 334 33.49 12.17 8.92
CA GLY A 334 34.82 11.57 8.89
C GLY A 334 35.35 11.35 7.47
N GLY A 335 34.59 11.72 6.43
CA GLY A 335 34.96 11.47 5.03
C GLY A 335 34.42 10.15 4.47
N TYR A 336 33.83 9.29 5.30
CA TYR A 336 33.20 8.04 4.87
C TYR A 336 31.88 8.30 4.13
N ALA A 337 31.52 7.43 3.19
CA ALA A 337 30.33 7.59 2.38
C ALA A 337 29.56 6.28 2.22
N THR A 338 28.27 6.42 1.90
CA THR A 338 27.37 5.30 1.59
C THR A 338 26.55 5.67 0.37
N GLY A 339 26.42 4.74 -0.57
CA GLY A 339 25.52 4.83 -1.70
C GLY A 339 24.62 3.60 -1.79
N GLN A 340 23.32 3.82 -2.03
CA GLN A 340 22.37 2.76 -2.35
C GLN A 340 21.51 3.19 -3.54
N ILE A 341 21.31 2.26 -4.48
CA ILE A 341 20.42 2.43 -5.61
C ILE A 341 19.49 1.23 -5.65
N ASP A 342 18.18 1.48 -5.68
CA ASP A 342 17.15 0.47 -5.84
C ASP A 342 16.40 0.72 -7.15
N LEU A 343 16.27 -0.30 -7.98
CA LEU A 343 15.46 -0.28 -9.20
C LEU A 343 14.29 -1.23 -9.02
N SER A 344 13.08 -0.75 -9.28
CA SER A 344 11.87 -1.57 -9.21
C SER A 344 11.05 -1.47 -10.50
N TYR A 345 10.54 -2.61 -10.98
CA TYR A 345 9.69 -2.67 -12.17
C TYR A 345 8.46 -3.55 -11.92
N PRO A 346 7.25 -3.10 -12.26
CA PRO A 346 6.02 -3.85 -12.02
C PRO A 346 5.97 -5.11 -12.86
N ILE A 347 5.69 -6.22 -12.20
CA ILE A 347 5.39 -7.49 -12.85
C ILE A 347 3.88 -7.71 -12.73
N SER A 348 3.10 -7.09 -13.64
CA SER A 348 1.65 -7.00 -13.53
C SER A 348 0.88 -8.32 -13.75
N GLU A 349 -0.27 -8.43 -13.05
CA GLU A 349 -1.47 -9.30 -13.13
C GLU A 349 -1.40 -10.77 -13.58
N LYS A 350 -0.53 -11.15 -14.52
CA LYS A 350 -0.54 -12.48 -15.16
C LYS A 350 0.02 -13.62 -14.29
N ILE A 351 0.73 -13.30 -13.20
CA ILE A 351 1.33 -14.31 -12.29
C ILE A 351 0.75 -14.19 -10.88
N PHE A 352 0.57 -12.97 -10.38
CA PHE A 352 -0.02 -12.70 -9.07
C PHE A 352 -1.12 -11.64 -9.20
N ALA A 353 -2.29 -12.06 -9.68
CA ALA A 353 -3.45 -11.21 -10.00
C ALA A 353 -4.04 -10.40 -8.83
N ARG A 354 -3.38 -10.34 -7.67
CA ARG A 354 -3.88 -9.70 -6.45
C ARG A 354 -2.87 -8.87 -5.64
N THR A 355 -1.56 -8.90 -5.93
CA THR A 355 -0.55 -8.40 -4.97
C THR A 355 0.39 -7.30 -5.46
N GLY A 356 0.20 -6.72 -6.65
CA GLY A 356 0.92 -5.51 -7.06
C GLY A 356 2.43 -5.56 -6.80
N SER A 357 3.07 -6.68 -7.18
CA SER A 357 4.48 -6.93 -6.85
C SER A 357 5.41 -6.37 -7.93
N PHE A 358 6.65 -6.07 -7.53
CA PHE A 358 7.67 -5.51 -8.40
C PHE A 358 8.93 -6.37 -8.32
N VAL A 359 9.61 -6.56 -9.45
CA VAL A 359 11.00 -7.04 -9.43
C VAL A 359 11.85 -5.92 -8.88
N HIS A 360 12.76 -6.23 -7.95
CA HIS A 360 13.57 -5.26 -7.22
C HIS A 360 15.05 -5.63 -7.33
N LEU A 361 15.87 -4.73 -7.87
CA LEU A 361 17.32 -4.80 -7.90
C LEU A 361 17.88 -3.76 -6.93
N GLN A 362 18.77 -4.16 -6.03
CA GLN A 362 19.44 -3.28 -5.09
C GLN A 362 20.95 -3.34 -5.30
N LEU A 363 21.57 -2.17 -5.35
CA LEU A 363 23.00 -1.94 -5.37
C LEU A 363 23.37 -1.15 -4.13
N PHE A 364 24.28 -1.66 -3.31
CA PHE A 364 24.75 -0.98 -2.10
C PHE A 364 26.28 -0.94 -2.10
N SER A 365 26.89 0.17 -1.69
CA SER A 365 28.33 0.26 -1.47
C SER A 365 28.67 1.31 -0.42
N GLY A 366 29.72 1.05 0.36
CA GLY A 366 30.22 1.96 1.39
C GLY A 366 29.87 1.51 2.80
N TYR A 367 29.86 2.48 3.73
CA TYR A 367 29.69 2.25 5.16
C TYR A 367 28.22 2.15 5.57
N GLY A 368 27.91 1.68 6.77
CA GLY A 368 26.56 1.92 7.32
C GLY A 368 25.44 1.04 6.79
N GLU A 369 25.73 -0.12 6.18
CA GLU A 369 24.71 -1.02 5.63
C GLU A 369 23.71 -1.51 6.69
N THR A 370 24.25 -1.81 7.87
CA THR A 370 23.53 -2.19 9.08
C THR A 370 23.92 -1.25 10.21
N LEU A 371 23.15 -1.27 11.30
CA LEU A 371 23.48 -0.44 12.45
C LEU A 371 24.63 -1.09 13.25
N LEU A 372 24.66 -2.43 13.35
CA LEU A 372 25.75 -3.17 13.98
C LEU A 372 27.12 -2.85 13.38
N GLU A 373 27.19 -2.78 12.05
CA GLU A 373 28.43 -2.59 11.29
C GLU A 373 28.50 -1.20 10.66
N TYR A 374 28.01 -0.17 11.39
CA TYR A 374 27.94 1.18 10.84
C TYR A 374 29.29 1.76 10.42
N ASP A 375 30.35 1.28 11.05
CA ASP A 375 31.75 1.69 10.90
C ASP A 375 32.57 0.81 9.95
N ARG A 376 31.92 -0.16 9.28
CA ARG A 376 32.57 -1.05 8.32
C ARG A 376 32.25 -0.67 6.89
N ASP A 377 33.29 -0.60 6.07
CA ASP A 377 33.17 -0.45 4.63
C ASP A 377 32.72 -1.76 4.00
N ARG A 378 31.95 -1.67 2.92
CA ARG A 378 31.50 -2.81 2.13
C ARG A 378 31.68 -2.51 0.65
N ASP A 379 32.31 -3.46 -0.03
CA ASP A 379 32.35 -3.50 -1.47
C ASP A 379 30.94 -3.55 -2.06
N THR A 380 30.82 -3.29 -3.35
CA THR A 380 29.52 -3.23 -4.02
C THR A 380 28.76 -4.55 -3.88
N GLN A 381 27.62 -4.50 -3.17
CA GLN A 381 26.68 -5.59 -2.99
C GLN A 381 25.59 -5.47 -4.06
N ILE A 382 25.27 -6.58 -4.73
CA ILE A 382 24.20 -6.66 -5.73
C ILE A 382 23.18 -7.68 -5.26
N ARG A 383 21.92 -7.25 -5.09
CA ARG A 383 20.82 -8.11 -4.64
C ARG A 383 19.63 -7.99 -5.55
N LEU A 384 18.97 -9.11 -5.83
CA LEU A 384 17.76 -9.19 -6.65
C LEU A 384 16.63 -9.84 -5.85
N GLY A 385 15.41 -9.37 -6.03
CA GLY A 385 14.25 -10.01 -5.43
C GLY A 385 12.96 -9.30 -5.79
N ILE A 386 12.09 -9.16 -4.79
CA ILE A 386 10.74 -8.62 -4.96
C ILE A 386 10.47 -7.48 -3.98
N SER A 387 9.64 -6.54 -4.40
CA SER A 387 9.02 -5.57 -3.51
C SER A 387 7.50 -5.56 -3.67
N ILE A 388 6.81 -5.17 -2.61
CA ILE A 388 5.35 -5.06 -2.55
C ILE A 388 4.90 -3.61 -2.33
N ALA A 389 5.82 -2.73 -1.95
CA ALA A 389 5.65 -1.28 -1.91
C ALA A 389 6.99 -0.62 -2.28
N ARG A 390 6.97 0.47 -3.05
CA ARG A 390 8.16 1.03 -3.72
C ARG A 390 8.23 2.56 -3.75
#